data_AF-A0A8T1S0I4-F1
#
_entry.id   AF-A0A8T1S0I4-F1
#
_cell.length_a   1.000
_cell.length_b   1.000
_cell.length_c   1.000
_cell.angle_alpha   90.00
_cell.angle_beta   90.00
_cell.angle_gamma   90.00
#
_symmetry.space_group_name_H-M   'P 1'
#
loop_
_entity.id
_entity.type
_entity.pdbx_description
1 polymer ?
#
loop_
_entity_poly.entity_id
_entity_poly.type
_entity_poly.pdbx_seq_one_letter_code
_entity_poly.pdbx_strand_id
1 'polypeptide(L)'
;MNLGLRSGVRLIFDFLWGTWNILTPCIRTQMWPIFLSFTRRLKDVVKGVWRLLLSQTYQKLALLLLPAAIGLTVFFFPPGTVNYEAGEPEPLSVADLLRAQGRLEAQGKMTDNLRACLDLALQEFMREPPSIQDNAQMLIQCRGTVLEFKSGDGEHEIYTYYLNGEPRYDMKEPTMDVYLSRLRSHPERLSVENLLKVQNRLEAGGTMTELLRRCFELTLERFPKEPVCLQHNARLVISTVGTRMVFLSGRGENEINVYPDNMGIIQYVVKVPGWWTWVARNKVTIVLVTIPIFICQMMIYQKTRQRR
;
A
#
# COMPACT_ATOMS: atom_id res chain seq x y z
N MET A 1 47.82 -28.77 -38.53
CA MET A 1 47.11 -27.51 -38.20
C MET A 1 45.62 -27.79 -38.04
N ASN A 2 45.13 -28.12 -36.84
CA ASN A 2 43.67 -28.22 -36.57
C ASN A 2 43.31 -28.17 -35.07
N LEU A 3 44.13 -27.51 -34.24
CA LEU A 3 43.92 -27.37 -32.79
C LEU A 3 43.31 -26.01 -32.40
N GLY A 4 43.38 -25.00 -33.28
CA GLY A 4 42.83 -23.66 -33.01
C GLY A 4 41.31 -23.53 -33.16
N LEU A 5 40.69 -24.30 -34.07
CA LEU A 5 39.26 -24.18 -34.35
C LEU A 5 38.38 -24.78 -33.24
N ARG A 6 38.82 -25.88 -32.61
CA ARG A 6 38.07 -26.54 -31.51
C ARG A 6 38.00 -25.69 -30.24
N SER A 7 39.04 -24.90 -29.95
CA SER A 7 39.05 -24.01 -28.77
C SER A 7 38.15 -22.79 -28.97
N GLY A 8 38.14 -22.21 -30.17
CA GLY A 8 37.25 -21.10 -30.52
C GLY A 8 35.77 -21.46 -30.49
N VAL A 9 35.41 -22.65 -30.99
CA VAL A 9 34.01 -23.13 -30.97
C VAL A 9 33.53 -23.39 -29.55
N ARG A 10 34.39 -23.90 -28.65
CA ARG A 10 34.04 -24.11 -27.24
C ARG A 10 33.79 -22.80 -26.51
N LEU A 11 34.63 -21.79 -26.71
CA LEU A 11 34.45 -20.46 -26.12
C LEU A 11 33.19 -19.75 -26.62
N ILE A 12 32.86 -19.90 -27.91
CA ILE A 12 31.62 -19.34 -28.47
C ILE A 12 30.40 -20.09 -27.91
N PHE A 13 30.49 -21.42 -27.75
CA PHE A 13 29.40 -22.21 -27.18
C PHE A 13 29.19 -21.91 -25.69
N ASP A 14 30.25 -21.77 -24.91
CA ASP A 14 30.16 -21.41 -23.48
C ASP A 14 29.66 -19.97 -23.27
N PHE A 15 30.03 -19.04 -24.18
CA PHE A 15 29.51 -17.68 -24.17
C PHE A 15 28.04 -17.62 -24.59
N LEU A 16 27.64 -18.38 -25.62
CA LEU A 16 26.23 -18.49 -26.05
C LEU A 16 25.37 -19.23 -25.02
N TRP A 17 25.91 -20.22 -24.32
CA TRP A 17 25.23 -20.96 -23.26
C TRP A 17 25.09 -20.13 -21.98
N GLY A 18 26.14 -19.37 -21.62
CA GLY A 18 26.10 -18.42 -20.51
C GLY A 18 25.11 -17.27 -20.77
N THR A 19 25.11 -16.72 -21.99
CA THR A 19 24.12 -15.70 -22.38
C THR A 19 22.71 -16.27 -22.49
N TRP A 20 22.52 -17.50 -22.97
CA TRP A 20 21.21 -18.16 -23.03
C TRP A 20 20.58 -18.42 -21.66
N ASN A 21 21.39 -18.83 -20.66
CA ASN A 21 20.93 -19.04 -19.27
C ASN A 21 20.61 -17.72 -18.53
N ILE A 22 21.05 -16.57 -19.05
CA ILE A 22 20.73 -15.23 -18.52
C ILE A 22 19.55 -14.59 -19.30
N LEU A 23 19.44 -14.87 -20.60
CA LEU A 23 18.32 -14.44 -21.45
C LEU A 23 17.04 -15.21 -21.17
N THR A 24 17.09 -16.48 -20.77
CA THR A 24 15.89 -17.27 -20.44
C THR A 24 15.08 -16.68 -19.28
N PRO A 25 15.68 -16.25 -18.15
CA PRO A 25 14.97 -15.48 -17.13
C PRO A 25 14.48 -14.11 -17.62
N CYS A 26 15.25 -13.39 -18.44
CA CYS A 26 14.91 -12.05 -18.93
C CYS A 26 13.72 -12.09 -19.92
N ILE A 27 13.71 -13.05 -20.85
CA ILE A 27 12.58 -13.27 -21.77
C ILE A 27 11.33 -13.72 -20.99
N ARG A 28 11.51 -14.59 -19.99
CA ARG A 28 10.43 -15.07 -19.11
C ARG A 28 9.89 -13.99 -18.14
N THR A 29 10.65 -12.94 -17.84
CA THR A 29 10.25 -11.87 -16.90
C THR A 29 9.96 -10.52 -17.57
N GLN A 30 10.43 -10.25 -18.80
CA GLN A 30 10.15 -9.00 -19.53
C GLN A 30 9.26 -9.17 -20.77
N MET A 31 9.38 -10.24 -21.56
CA MET A 31 8.49 -10.45 -22.71
C MET A 31 7.18 -11.14 -22.32
N TRP A 32 7.21 -12.07 -21.35
CA TRP A 32 6.00 -12.75 -20.85
C TRP A 32 4.96 -11.79 -20.25
N PRO A 33 5.30 -10.73 -19.48
CA PRO A 33 4.33 -9.72 -19.05
C PRO A 33 3.77 -8.89 -20.20
N ILE A 34 4.53 -8.65 -21.28
CA ILE A 34 4.04 -7.93 -22.46
C ILE A 34 3.03 -8.80 -23.20
N PHE A 35 3.33 -10.08 -23.42
CA PHE A 35 2.39 -11.06 -23.97
C PHE A 35 1.17 -11.29 -23.05
N LEU A 36 1.36 -11.31 -21.72
CA LEU A 36 0.27 -11.36 -20.73
C LEU A 36 -0.56 -10.07 -20.70
N SER A 37 0.04 -8.91 -20.93
CA SER A 37 -0.68 -7.63 -21.01
C SER A 37 -1.46 -7.50 -22.31
N PHE A 38 -0.95 -8.07 -23.41
CA PHE A 38 -1.66 -8.16 -24.68
C PHE A 38 -2.85 -9.13 -24.56
N THR A 39 -2.66 -10.31 -23.97
CA THR A 39 -3.75 -11.26 -23.71
C THR A 39 -4.72 -10.78 -22.62
N ARG A 40 -4.27 -9.99 -21.62
CA ARG A 40 -5.16 -9.30 -20.67
C ARG A 40 -5.97 -8.21 -21.34
N ARG A 41 -5.38 -7.36 -22.19
CA ARG A 41 -6.13 -6.36 -22.97
C ARG A 41 -7.15 -7.02 -23.89
N LEU A 42 -6.79 -8.13 -24.55
CA LEU A 42 -7.73 -8.91 -25.35
C LEU A 42 -8.85 -9.51 -24.47
N LYS A 43 -8.52 -10.04 -23.29
CA LYS A 43 -9.50 -10.53 -22.31
C LYS A 43 -10.40 -9.42 -21.78
N ASP A 44 -9.89 -8.21 -21.58
CA ASP A 44 -10.65 -7.06 -21.10
C ASP A 44 -11.55 -6.48 -22.20
N VAL A 45 -11.11 -6.51 -23.46
CA VAL A 45 -11.96 -6.19 -24.63
C VAL A 45 -13.06 -7.24 -24.79
N VAL A 46 -12.73 -8.54 -24.72
CA VAL A 46 -13.72 -9.62 -24.77
C VAL A 46 -14.68 -9.54 -23.57
N LYS A 47 -14.19 -9.24 -22.36
CA LYS A 47 -15.00 -9.04 -21.15
C LYS A 47 -15.83 -7.76 -21.21
N GLY A 48 -15.37 -6.74 -21.93
CA GLY A 48 -16.11 -5.50 -22.21
C GLY A 48 -17.26 -5.74 -23.18
N VAL A 49 -16.99 -6.44 -24.29
CA VAL A 49 -17.99 -6.88 -25.27
C VAL A 49 -19.00 -7.84 -24.62
N TRP A 50 -18.54 -8.76 -23.78
CA TRP A 50 -19.41 -9.66 -23.01
C TRP A 50 -20.23 -8.92 -21.95
N ARG A 51 -19.68 -7.90 -21.29
CA ARG A 51 -20.43 -7.01 -20.36
C ARG A 51 -21.45 -6.15 -21.09
N LEU A 52 -21.16 -5.70 -22.30
CA LEU A 52 -22.11 -4.97 -23.15
C LEU A 52 -23.26 -5.89 -23.59
N LEU A 53 -22.96 -7.11 -24.03
CA LEU A 53 -23.95 -8.12 -24.38
C LEU A 53 -24.81 -8.55 -23.17
N LEU A 54 -24.19 -8.76 -22.00
CA LEU A 54 -24.90 -9.09 -20.76
C LEU A 54 -25.72 -7.92 -20.21
N SER A 55 -25.20 -6.70 -20.23
CA SER A 55 -25.89 -5.48 -19.77
C SER A 55 -27.20 -5.27 -20.52
N GLN A 56 -27.17 -5.44 -21.84
CA GLN A 56 -28.34 -5.24 -22.69
C GLN A 56 -29.44 -6.29 -22.46
N THR A 57 -29.06 -7.52 -22.06
CA THR A 57 -30.02 -8.58 -21.66
C THR A 57 -30.45 -8.51 -20.18
N TYR A 58 -29.58 -8.05 -19.27
CA TYR A 58 -29.86 -8.02 -17.83
C TYR A 58 -30.62 -6.77 -17.38
N GLN A 59 -30.52 -5.64 -18.06
CA GLN A 59 -31.30 -4.43 -17.69
C GLN A 59 -32.81 -4.66 -17.82
N LYS A 60 -33.27 -5.49 -18.77
CA LYS A 60 -34.68 -5.86 -18.89
C LYS A 60 -35.15 -6.86 -17.81
N LEU A 61 -34.25 -7.67 -17.25
CA LEU A 61 -34.56 -8.68 -16.24
C LEU A 61 -34.46 -8.14 -14.80
N ALA A 62 -33.52 -7.23 -14.53
CA ALA A 62 -33.33 -6.60 -13.22
C ALA A 62 -34.51 -5.70 -12.81
N LEU A 63 -35.14 -5.02 -13.78
CA LEU A 63 -36.34 -4.20 -13.55
C LEU A 63 -37.58 -5.03 -13.18
N LEU A 64 -37.61 -6.33 -13.54
CA LEU A 64 -38.70 -7.24 -13.19
C LEU A 64 -38.54 -7.89 -11.81
N LEU A 65 -37.34 -7.90 -11.21
CA LEU A 65 -37.04 -8.60 -9.94
C LEU A 65 -36.91 -7.68 -8.72
N LEU A 66 -36.82 -6.37 -8.93
CA LEU A 66 -36.70 -5.36 -7.86
C LEU A 66 -37.86 -5.36 -6.84
N PRO A 67 -39.13 -5.61 -7.22
CA PRO A 67 -40.23 -5.69 -6.24
C PRO A 67 -40.18 -6.94 -5.35
N ALA A 68 -39.53 -8.02 -5.80
CA ALA A 68 -39.48 -9.29 -5.07
C ALA A 68 -38.39 -9.30 -3.97
N ALA A 69 -37.30 -8.54 -4.15
CA ALA A 69 -36.19 -8.51 -3.21
C ALA A 69 -36.45 -7.65 -1.97
N ILE A 70 -37.27 -6.59 -2.09
CA ILE A 70 -37.58 -5.67 -0.98
C ILE A 70 -38.51 -6.33 0.06
N GLY A 71 -39.29 -7.34 -0.34
CA GLY A 71 -40.12 -8.13 0.58
C GLY A 71 -39.34 -9.12 1.45
N LEU A 72 -38.10 -9.48 1.08
CA LEU A 72 -37.33 -10.54 1.75
C LEU A 72 -36.33 -10.05 2.79
N THR A 73 -35.92 -8.78 2.77
CA THR A 73 -34.93 -8.25 3.72
C THR A 73 -35.49 -7.96 5.11
N VAL A 74 -36.82 -7.97 5.28
CA VAL A 74 -37.48 -7.78 6.59
C VAL A 74 -37.53 -9.10 7.39
N PHE A 75 -37.33 -10.26 6.76
CA PHE A 75 -37.47 -11.57 7.43
C PHE A 75 -36.16 -12.21 7.94
N PHE A 76 -34.98 -11.72 7.56
CA PHE A 76 -33.70 -12.40 7.84
C PHE A 76 -32.79 -11.74 8.90
N PHE A 77 -33.14 -10.57 9.42
CA PHE A 77 -32.40 -9.97 10.54
C PHE A 77 -33.27 -9.94 11.79
N PRO A 78 -33.25 -10.98 12.63
CA PRO A 78 -33.76 -10.81 13.99
C PRO A 78 -32.89 -9.74 14.67
N PRO A 79 -33.48 -8.72 15.32
CA PRO A 79 -32.72 -7.81 16.16
C PRO A 79 -32.14 -8.63 17.31
N GLY A 80 -30.86 -8.97 17.20
CA GLY A 80 -30.11 -9.51 18.31
C GLY A 80 -30.11 -8.45 19.40
N THR A 81 -30.85 -8.72 20.47
CA THR A 81 -30.85 -7.91 21.69
C THR A 81 -29.42 -7.90 22.24
N VAL A 82 -28.71 -6.80 21.99
CA VAL A 82 -27.45 -6.50 22.65
C VAL A 82 -27.80 -6.28 24.12
N ASN A 83 -27.39 -7.21 24.98
CA ASN A 83 -27.47 -7.00 26.42
C ASN A 83 -26.42 -5.94 26.77
N TYR A 84 -26.87 -4.68 26.81
CA TYR A 84 -26.12 -3.60 27.44
C TYR A 84 -26.20 -3.81 28.96
N GLU A 85 -25.23 -4.53 29.53
CA GLU A 85 -24.90 -4.30 30.93
C GLU A 85 -24.23 -2.92 30.98
N ALA A 86 -25.05 -1.88 31.14
CA ALA A 86 -24.62 -0.49 31.24
C ALA A 86 -23.91 -0.26 32.60
N GLY A 87 -22.67 -0.75 32.70
CA GLY A 87 -21.74 -0.33 33.73
C GLY A 87 -21.11 1.02 33.38
N GLU A 88 -20.59 1.72 34.38
CA GLU A 88 -19.72 2.87 34.10
C GLU A 88 -18.50 2.43 33.28
N PRO A 89 -18.03 3.26 32.32
CA PRO A 89 -16.90 2.91 31.49
C PRO A 89 -15.65 2.68 32.34
N GLU A 90 -14.89 1.64 32.03
CA GLU A 90 -13.63 1.35 32.71
C GLU A 90 -12.57 2.39 32.34
N PRO A 91 -11.56 2.66 33.20
CA PRO A 91 -10.46 3.53 32.82
C PRO A 91 -9.73 2.97 31.60
N LEU A 92 -9.37 3.85 30.65
CA LEU A 92 -8.62 3.48 29.45
C LEU A 92 -7.13 3.72 29.65
N SER A 93 -6.39 2.63 29.84
CA SER A 93 -4.95 2.58 29.69
C SER A 93 -4.52 1.20 29.18
N VAL A 94 -3.27 1.05 28.73
CA VAL A 94 -2.72 -0.26 28.34
C VAL A 94 -2.84 -1.26 29.49
N ALA A 95 -2.59 -0.83 30.72
CA ALA A 95 -2.71 -1.68 31.90
C ALA A 95 -4.15 -2.10 32.18
N ASP A 96 -5.12 -1.20 31.95
CA ASP A 96 -6.54 -1.49 32.17
C ASP A 96 -7.10 -2.43 31.09
N LEU A 97 -6.68 -2.28 29.83
CA LEU A 97 -7.01 -3.22 28.76
C LEU A 97 -6.48 -4.63 29.06
N LEU A 98 -5.23 -4.75 29.53
CA LEU A 98 -4.65 -6.03 29.96
C LEU A 98 -5.36 -6.61 31.20
N ARG A 99 -5.75 -5.76 32.14
CA ARG A 99 -6.52 -6.19 33.33
C ARG A 99 -7.90 -6.72 32.93
N ALA A 100 -8.59 -6.04 32.02
CA ALA A 100 -9.87 -6.48 31.48
C ALA A 100 -9.72 -7.82 30.75
N GLN A 101 -8.65 -7.99 29.96
CA GLN A 101 -8.32 -9.26 29.30
C GLN A 101 -8.17 -10.39 30.33
N GLY A 102 -7.32 -10.22 31.34
CA GLY A 102 -7.12 -11.24 32.38
C GLY A 102 -8.38 -11.55 33.19
N ARG A 103 -9.22 -10.54 33.48
CA ARG A 103 -10.51 -10.73 34.14
C ARG A 103 -11.47 -11.57 33.31
N LEU A 104 -11.58 -11.29 32.01
CA LEU A 104 -12.45 -12.04 31.09
C LEU A 104 -11.96 -13.49 30.91
N GLU A 105 -10.65 -13.72 30.92
CA GLU A 105 -10.07 -15.06 30.90
C GLU A 105 -10.38 -15.84 32.18
N ALA A 106 -10.17 -15.23 33.35
CA ALA A 106 -10.47 -15.85 34.64
C ALA A 106 -11.97 -16.20 34.80
N GLN A 107 -12.86 -15.40 34.19
CA GLN A 107 -14.31 -15.64 34.19
C GLN A 107 -14.77 -16.63 33.11
N GLY A 108 -13.87 -17.12 32.24
CA GLY A 108 -14.24 -17.98 31.11
C GLY A 108 -15.10 -17.29 30.05
N LYS A 109 -15.14 -15.95 30.03
CA LYS A 109 -15.88 -15.12 29.05
C LYS A 109 -15.04 -14.75 27.83
N MET A 110 -13.73 -15.05 27.85
CA MET A 110 -12.83 -14.77 26.74
C MET A 110 -13.07 -15.72 25.56
N THR A 111 -13.60 -15.19 24.47
CA THR A 111 -13.68 -15.90 23.18
C THR A 111 -12.48 -15.57 22.31
N ASP A 112 -12.14 -16.43 21.34
CA ASP A 112 -11.03 -16.18 20.42
C ASP A 112 -11.20 -14.87 19.64
N ASN A 113 -12.44 -14.55 19.25
CA ASN A 113 -12.75 -13.31 18.53
C ASN A 113 -12.56 -12.09 19.43
N LEU A 114 -13.03 -12.15 20.69
CA LEU A 114 -12.86 -11.06 21.64
C LEU A 114 -11.39 -10.86 22.00
N ARG A 115 -10.62 -11.95 22.14
CA ARG A 115 -9.16 -11.89 22.32
C ARG A 115 -8.50 -11.19 21.14
N ALA A 116 -8.82 -11.58 19.90
CA ALA A 116 -8.30 -10.94 18.71
C ALA A 116 -8.66 -9.44 18.62
N CYS A 117 -9.86 -9.06 19.06
CA CYS A 117 -10.26 -7.65 19.18
C CYS A 117 -9.41 -6.92 20.22
N LEU A 118 -9.26 -7.46 21.44
CA LEU A 118 -8.47 -6.86 22.51
C LEU A 118 -6.98 -6.73 22.14
N ASP A 119 -6.41 -7.75 21.51
CA ASP A 119 -5.01 -7.74 21.07
C ASP A 119 -4.79 -6.65 20.01
N LEU A 120 -5.71 -6.50 19.05
CA LEU A 120 -5.66 -5.43 18.07
C LEU A 120 -5.82 -4.05 18.72
N ALA A 121 -6.78 -3.90 19.64
CA ALA A 121 -7.01 -2.66 20.37
C ALA A 121 -5.76 -2.24 21.16
N LEU A 122 -5.12 -3.17 21.88
CA LEU A 122 -3.86 -2.94 22.57
C LEU A 122 -2.75 -2.49 21.61
N GLN A 123 -2.55 -3.21 20.51
CA GLN A 123 -1.50 -2.92 19.54
C GLN A 123 -1.66 -1.52 18.93
N GLU A 124 -2.85 -1.20 18.44
CA GLU A 124 -3.09 0.06 17.73
C GLU A 124 -3.18 1.24 18.71
N PHE A 125 -3.79 1.06 19.89
CA PHE A 125 -3.86 2.12 20.90
C PHE A 125 -2.48 2.54 21.40
N MET A 126 -1.55 1.60 21.62
CA MET A 126 -0.16 1.91 21.97
C MET A 126 0.56 2.78 20.93
N ARG A 127 0.10 2.73 19.67
CA ARG A 127 0.66 3.51 18.56
C ARG A 127 -0.04 4.85 18.38
N GLU A 128 -1.18 5.07 19.03
CA GLU A 128 -1.85 6.38 18.97
C GLU A 128 -0.99 7.45 19.65
N PRO A 129 -1.02 8.71 19.18
CA PRO A 129 -0.32 9.81 19.85
C PRO A 129 -0.83 10.01 21.29
N PRO A 130 0.00 10.51 22.22
CA PRO A 130 -0.42 10.79 23.60
C PRO A 130 -1.64 11.70 23.69
N SER A 131 -1.72 12.72 22.82
CA SER A 131 -2.88 13.61 22.74
C SER A 131 -4.19 12.89 22.47
N ILE A 132 -4.14 11.73 21.80
CA ILE A 132 -5.31 10.88 21.57
C ILE A 132 -5.53 9.97 22.80
N GLN A 133 -4.48 9.30 23.28
CA GLN A 133 -4.59 8.34 24.38
C GLN A 133 -5.17 8.97 25.66
N ASP A 134 -4.76 10.19 25.99
CA ASP A 134 -5.12 10.85 27.23
C ASP A 134 -6.61 11.28 27.30
N ASN A 135 -7.30 11.40 26.14
CA ASN A 135 -8.68 11.88 26.04
C ASN A 135 -9.55 11.00 25.11
N ALA A 136 -9.38 9.69 25.16
CA ALA A 136 -10.08 8.74 24.29
C ALA A 136 -11.20 7.97 24.98
N GLN A 137 -12.23 7.63 24.21
CA GLN A 137 -13.24 6.64 24.57
C GLN A 137 -13.12 5.48 23.59
N MET A 138 -12.90 4.27 24.09
CA MET A 138 -12.75 3.07 23.28
C MET A 138 -13.92 2.12 23.50
N LEU A 139 -14.54 1.70 22.40
CA LEU A 139 -15.60 0.71 22.38
C LEU A 139 -15.11 -0.55 21.66
N ILE A 140 -15.08 -1.68 22.37
CA ILE A 140 -14.74 -2.99 21.80
C ILE A 140 -16.02 -3.82 21.68
N GLN A 141 -16.50 -4.03 20.46
CA GLN A 141 -17.75 -4.75 20.18
C GLN A 141 -17.49 -6.06 19.42
N CYS A 142 -17.63 -7.20 20.09
CA CYS A 142 -17.40 -8.52 19.49
C CYS A 142 -18.51 -9.51 19.92
N ARG A 143 -19.32 -9.97 18.95
CA ARG A 143 -20.40 -10.97 19.10
C ARG A 143 -21.35 -10.75 20.30
N GLY A 144 -21.84 -9.53 20.49
CA GLY A 144 -22.79 -9.20 21.57
C GLY A 144 -22.13 -8.88 22.90
N THR A 145 -20.80 -9.01 23.01
CA THR A 145 -20.02 -8.41 24.09
C THR A 145 -19.61 -7.00 23.67
N VAL A 146 -19.86 -6.03 24.55
CA VAL A 146 -19.39 -4.65 24.42
C VAL A 146 -18.54 -4.35 25.64
N LEU A 147 -17.32 -3.89 25.42
CA LEU A 147 -16.46 -3.34 26.47
C LEU A 147 -16.28 -1.87 26.19
N GLU A 148 -16.41 -1.05 27.22
CA GLU A 148 -16.25 0.39 27.11
C GLU A 148 -15.16 0.86 28.06
N PHE A 149 -14.22 1.62 27.50
CA PHE A 149 -13.11 2.21 28.22
C PHE A 149 -13.07 3.71 27.95
N LYS A 150 -12.67 4.50 28.94
CA LYS A 150 -12.59 5.95 28.83
C LYS A 150 -11.36 6.52 29.55
N SER A 151 -10.66 7.43 28.88
CA SER A 151 -9.62 8.30 29.45
C SER A 151 -10.05 9.76 29.27
N GLY A 152 -9.78 10.59 30.29
CA GLY A 152 -10.17 12.00 30.28
C GLY A 152 -11.67 12.19 30.04
N ASP A 153 -12.01 13.11 29.16
CA ASP A 153 -13.38 13.44 28.78
C ASP A 153 -13.94 12.55 27.67
N GLY A 154 -13.09 11.77 27.01
CA GLY A 154 -13.46 10.82 25.95
C GLY A 154 -13.80 11.47 24.62
N GLU A 155 -13.18 12.61 24.27
CA GLU A 155 -13.44 13.32 23.01
C GLU A 155 -13.03 12.53 21.76
N HIS A 156 -12.11 11.58 21.91
CA HIS A 156 -11.58 10.77 20.82
C HIS A 156 -12.22 9.38 20.80
N GLU A 157 -13.23 9.21 19.95
CA GLU A 157 -13.97 7.95 19.80
C GLU A 157 -13.15 6.93 18.98
N ILE A 158 -12.82 5.80 19.62
CA ILE A 158 -12.11 4.65 19.06
C ILE A 158 -13.04 3.43 19.09
N TYR A 159 -13.07 2.69 18.00
CA TYR A 159 -13.89 1.50 17.83
C TYR A 159 -13.03 0.31 17.46
N THR A 160 -13.17 -0.78 18.19
CA THR A 160 -12.65 -2.08 17.80
C THR A 160 -13.79 -3.06 17.65
N TYR A 161 -13.89 -3.74 16.52
CA TYR A 161 -15.01 -4.64 16.26
C TYR A 161 -14.60 -5.81 15.38
N TYR A 162 -15.39 -6.88 15.41
CA TYR A 162 -15.12 -8.08 14.63
C TYR A 162 -16.04 -8.16 13.42
N LEU A 163 -15.48 -8.06 12.21
CA LEU A 163 -16.24 -8.04 10.95
C LEU A 163 -15.60 -8.97 9.92
N ASN A 164 -16.42 -9.80 9.25
CA ASN A 164 -16.00 -10.71 8.18
C ASN A 164 -14.84 -11.65 8.54
N GLY A 165 -14.77 -12.10 9.80
CA GLY A 165 -13.73 -13.02 10.26
C GLY A 165 -12.43 -12.35 10.71
N GLU A 166 -12.38 -11.02 10.79
CA GLU A 166 -11.19 -10.28 11.20
C GLU A 166 -11.54 -9.15 12.19
N PRO A 167 -10.68 -8.89 13.20
CA PRO A 167 -10.81 -7.69 14.02
C PRO A 167 -10.47 -6.44 13.20
N ARG A 168 -11.16 -5.34 13.46
CA ARG A 168 -11.01 -4.04 12.83
C ARG A 168 -10.83 -2.98 13.91
N TYR A 169 -9.99 -1.99 13.62
CA TYR A 169 -9.74 -0.85 14.49
C TYR A 169 -9.99 0.41 13.68
N ASP A 170 -10.93 1.22 14.13
CA ASP A 170 -11.30 2.49 13.53
C ASP A 170 -11.30 3.58 14.59
N MET A 171 -11.05 4.81 14.16
CA MET A 171 -11.08 5.98 15.03
C MET A 171 -11.73 7.13 14.28
N LYS A 172 -12.59 7.87 14.98
CA LYS A 172 -13.13 9.12 14.48
C LYS A 172 -12.10 10.22 14.66
N GLU A 173 -11.88 10.98 13.60
CA GLU A 173 -10.90 12.07 13.58
C GLU A 173 -11.68 13.39 13.44
N PRO A 174 -12.17 13.96 14.56
CA PRO A 174 -13.12 15.08 14.54
C PRO A 174 -12.49 16.39 14.05
N THR A 175 -11.16 16.51 14.15
CA THR A 175 -10.42 17.71 13.73
C THR A 175 -9.25 17.33 12.82
N MET A 176 -8.79 18.31 12.03
CA MET A 176 -7.63 18.13 11.16
C MET A 176 -6.33 17.91 11.94
N ASP A 177 -6.20 18.49 13.14
CA ASP A 177 -5.02 18.29 13.98
C ASP A 177 -4.92 16.86 14.51
N VAL A 178 -6.06 16.26 14.88
CA VAL A 178 -6.14 14.85 15.27
C VAL A 178 -5.75 13.96 14.09
N TYR A 179 -6.34 14.22 12.91
CA TYR A 179 -6.00 13.49 11.69
C TYR A 179 -4.50 13.57 11.34
N LEU A 180 -3.91 14.77 11.36
CA LEU A 180 -2.50 14.96 11.05
C LEU A 180 -1.57 14.31 12.09
N SER A 181 -1.94 14.36 13.37
CA SER A 181 -1.19 13.72 14.44
C SER A 181 -1.20 12.20 14.28
N ARG A 182 -2.37 11.62 13.97
CA ARG A 182 -2.52 10.20 13.71
C ARG A 182 -1.81 9.75 12.44
N LEU A 183 -1.85 10.53 11.36
CA LEU A 183 -1.12 10.23 10.12
C LEU A 183 0.41 10.14 10.32
N ARG A 184 0.95 10.82 11.34
CA ARG A 184 2.38 10.74 11.70
C ARG A 184 2.73 9.44 12.43
N SER A 185 1.85 8.94 13.31
CA SER A 185 2.06 7.70 14.04
C SER A 185 1.61 6.45 13.27
N HIS A 186 0.63 6.62 12.39
CA HIS A 186 0.07 5.63 11.48
C HIS A 186 0.24 6.08 10.02
N PRO A 187 1.46 5.90 9.44
CA PRO A 187 1.69 6.19 8.04
C PRO A 187 0.70 5.46 7.14
N GLU A 188 0.08 6.19 6.22
CA GLU A 188 -0.82 5.61 5.23
C GLU A 188 -0.05 4.70 4.27
N ARG A 189 -0.73 3.65 3.77
CA ARG A 189 -0.10 2.77 2.78
C ARG A 189 0.20 3.57 1.52
N LEU A 190 1.43 3.47 1.02
CA LEU A 190 1.86 4.17 -0.18
C LEU A 190 1.19 3.57 -1.42
N SER A 191 0.20 4.28 -1.92
CA SER A 191 -0.51 4.01 -3.18
C SER A 191 -1.00 5.33 -3.76
N VAL A 192 -1.27 5.37 -5.06
CA VAL A 192 -1.84 6.56 -5.72
C VAL A 192 -3.21 6.91 -5.11
N GLU A 193 -4.02 5.90 -4.82
CA GLU A 193 -5.33 6.05 -4.20
C GLU A 193 -5.23 6.72 -2.82
N ASN A 194 -4.33 6.24 -1.96
CA ASN A 194 -4.14 6.82 -0.63
C ASN A 194 -3.50 8.22 -0.69
N LEU A 195 -2.60 8.48 -1.64
CA LEU A 195 -2.05 9.82 -1.86
C LEU A 195 -3.18 10.81 -2.21
N LEU A 196 -4.09 10.44 -3.12
CA LEU A 196 -5.27 11.25 -3.47
C LEU A 196 -6.23 11.39 -2.29
N LYS A 197 -6.50 10.30 -1.55
CA LYS A 197 -7.34 10.32 -0.34
C LYS A 197 -6.82 11.34 0.67
N VAL A 198 -5.52 11.30 0.97
CA VAL A 198 -4.90 12.24 1.90
C VAL A 198 -4.94 13.66 1.34
N GLN A 199 -4.61 13.87 0.06
CA GLN A 199 -4.68 15.19 -0.59
C GLN A 199 -6.08 15.80 -0.48
N ASN A 200 -7.12 15.07 -0.91
CA ASN A 200 -8.50 15.53 -0.92
C ASN A 200 -8.98 15.87 0.51
N ARG A 201 -8.54 15.08 1.50
CA ARG A 201 -8.89 15.32 2.89
C ARG A 201 -8.24 16.59 3.44
N LEU A 202 -6.99 16.86 3.09
CA LEU A 202 -6.30 18.09 3.46
C LEU A 202 -6.93 19.32 2.80
N GLU A 203 -7.38 19.20 1.55
CA GLU A 203 -8.13 20.24 0.84
C GLU A 203 -9.46 20.52 1.51
N ALA A 204 -10.26 19.48 1.78
CA ALA A 204 -11.54 19.62 2.48
C ALA A 204 -11.38 20.21 3.89
N GLY A 205 -10.29 19.88 4.58
CA GLY A 205 -9.96 20.39 5.90
C GLY A 205 -9.31 21.77 5.93
N GLY A 206 -9.12 22.45 4.79
CA GLY A 206 -8.53 23.79 4.74
C GLY A 206 -7.05 23.88 5.13
N THR A 207 -6.35 22.74 5.21
CA THR A 207 -4.91 22.66 5.58
C THR A 207 -4.00 22.62 4.35
N MET A 208 -4.57 22.57 3.14
CA MET A 208 -3.83 22.51 1.88
C MET A 208 -3.21 23.87 1.52
N THR A 209 -1.92 24.02 1.81
CA THR A 209 -1.13 25.15 1.31
C THR A 209 -0.72 24.95 -0.15
N GLU A 210 -0.38 26.04 -0.84
CA GLU A 210 0.07 25.98 -2.25
C GLU A 210 1.34 25.14 -2.43
N LEU A 211 2.31 25.26 -1.52
CA LEU A 211 3.52 24.43 -1.56
C LEU A 211 3.21 22.95 -1.34
N LEU A 212 2.26 22.64 -0.44
CA LEU A 212 1.87 21.27 -0.18
C LEU A 212 1.13 20.66 -1.37
N ARG A 213 0.23 21.43 -1.99
CA ARG A 213 -0.47 21.03 -3.22
C ARG A 213 0.53 20.65 -4.32
N ARG A 214 1.51 21.52 -4.58
CA ARG A 214 2.57 21.24 -5.57
C ARG A 214 3.40 20.01 -5.23
N CYS A 215 3.64 19.74 -3.94
CA CYS A 215 4.30 18.50 -3.51
C CYS A 215 3.46 17.26 -3.85
N PHE A 216 2.14 17.30 -3.62
CA PHE A 216 1.24 16.21 -4.00
C PHE A 216 1.18 16.03 -5.52
N GLU A 217 1.01 17.11 -6.27
CA GLU A 217 0.98 17.08 -7.75
C GLU A 217 2.25 16.44 -8.31
N LEU A 218 3.43 16.89 -7.89
CA LEU A 218 4.70 16.31 -8.34
C LEU A 218 4.83 14.84 -7.91
N THR A 219 4.37 14.49 -6.71
CA THR A 219 4.37 13.13 -6.21
C THR A 219 3.49 12.22 -7.06
N LEU A 220 2.25 12.62 -7.32
CA LEU A 220 1.27 11.89 -8.12
C LEU A 220 1.72 11.78 -9.58
N GLU A 221 2.46 12.75 -10.09
CA GLU A 221 3.01 12.71 -11.44
C GLU A 221 4.21 11.75 -11.57
N ARG A 222 5.12 11.75 -10.58
CA ARG A 222 6.40 11.01 -10.66
C ARG A 222 6.35 9.61 -10.07
N PHE A 223 5.71 9.43 -8.92
CA PHE A 223 5.71 8.14 -8.21
C PHE A 223 5.19 6.97 -9.06
N PRO A 224 4.09 7.09 -9.84
CA PRO A 224 3.62 6.00 -10.69
C PRO A 224 4.60 5.62 -11.81
N LYS A 225 5.49 6.54 -12.20
CA LYS A 225 6.51 6.34 -13.23
C LYS A 225 7.78 5.68 -12.68
N GLU A 226 7.93 5.59 -11.36
CA GLU A 226 9.08 4.92 -10.74
C GLU A 226 9.07 3.41 -11.02
N PRO A 227 10.22 2.73 -11.03
CA PRO A 227 10.26 1.29 -11.20
C PRO A 227 9.43 0.55 -10.16
N VAL A 228 8.73 -0.51 -10.58
CA VAL A 228 7.85 -1.32 -9.71
C VAL A 228 8.59 -1.82 -8.46
N CYS A 229 9.85 -2.27 -8.60
CA CYS A 229 10.68 -2.73 -7.49
C CYS A 229 10.96 -1.63 -6.44
N LEU A 230 11.00 -0.36 -6.89
CA LEU A 230 11.15 0.79 -6.01
C LEU A 230 9.85 1.03 -5.26
N GLN A 231 8.73 1.11 -5.98
CA GLN A 231 7.41 1.39 -5.43
C GLN A 231 7.00 0.39 -4.32
N HIS A 232 7.27 -0.90 -4.51
CA HIS A 232 6.81 -1.95 -3.58
C HIS A 232 7.48 -1.91 -2.20
N ASN A 233 8.66 -1.29 -2.08
CA ASN A 233 9.42 -1.21 -0.85
C ASN A 233 9.85 0.24 -0.55
N ALA A 234 8.96 1.19 -0.84
CA ALA A 234 9.24 2.62 -0.73
C ALA A 234 8.69 3.24 0.56
N ARG A 235 9.47 4.15 1.12
CA ARG A 235 9.07 5.11 2.14
C ARG A 235 9.05 6.48 1.48
N LEU A 236 7.85 7.00 1.25
CA LEU A 236 7.65 8.32 0.67
C LEU A 236 7.35 9.34 1.76
N VAL A 237 8.07 10.45 1.75
CA VAL A 237 7.93 11.53 2.73
C VAL A 237 7.65 12.83 1.98
N ILE A 238 6.48 13.43 2.24
CA ILE A 238 6.16 14.79 1.81
C ILE A 238 6.39 15.71 2.99
N SER A 239 7.28 16.70 2.83
CA SER A 239 7.64 17.64 3.89
C SER A 239 7.53 19.08 3.42
N THR A 240 6.79 19.90 4.17
CA THR A 240 6.70 21.35 4.02
C THR A 240 6.85 22.00 5.40
N VAL A 241 6.82 23.33 5.47
CA VAL A 241 6.90 24.05 6.75
C VAL A 241 5.75 23.61 7.66
N GLY A 242 6.08 23.05 8.83
CA GLY A 242 5.11 22.59 9.83
C GLY A 242 4.38 21.27 9.50
N THR A 243 4.54 20.72 8.30
CA THR A 243 3.84 19.50 7.88
C THR A 243 4.81 18.45 7.37
N ARG A 244 4.71 17.25 7.91
CA ARG A 244 5.46 16.08 7.46
C ARG A 244 4.54 14.88 7.45
N MET A 245 4.42 14.26 6.28
CA MET A 245 3.61 13.07 6.07
C MET A 245 4.47 11.94 5.54
N VAL A 246 4.20 10.74 6.02
CA VAL A 246 4.92 9.54 5.64
C VAL A 246 3.92 8.56 5.05
N PHE A 247 4.30 7.96 3.93
CA PHE A 247 3.57 6.89 3.27
C PHE A 247 4.51 5.70 3.12
N LEU A 248 4.01 4.49 3.41
CA LEU A 248 4.84 3.28 3.43
C LEU A 248 4.30 2.19 2.51
N SER A 249 5.18 1.59 1.71
CA SER A 249 4.95 0.31 1.05
C SER A 249 6.07 -0.66 1.42
N GLY A 250 5.72 -1.91 1.72
CA GLY A 250 6.68 -2.93 2.13
C GLY A 250 7.41 -2.53 3.41
N ARG A 251 8.74 -2.71 3.43
CA ARG A 251 9.61 -2.34 4.56
C ARG A 251 10.10 -0.89 4.51
N GLY A 252 9.87 -0.18 3.40
CA GLY A 252 10.23 1.22 3.26
C GLY A 252 11.73 1.50 3.10
N GLU A 253 12.50 0.56 2.55
CA GLU A 253 13.96 0.70 2.38
C GLU A 253 14.37 1.69 1.28
N ASN A 254 13.51 1.92 0.28
CA ASN A 254 13.75 2.94 -0.75
C ASN A 254 13.13 4.27 -0.29
N GLU A 255 13.93 5.30 -0.09
CA GLU A 255 13.41 6.58 0.37
C GLU A 255 13.07 7.50 -0.81
N ILE A 256 11.88 8.08 -0.77
CA ILE A 256 11.44 9.14 -1.68
C ILE A 256 11.12 10.35 -0.81
N ASN A 257 11.82 11.46 -1.00
CA ASN A 257 11.59 12.69 -0.26
C ASN A 257 11.11 13.78 -1.23
N VAL A 258 9.99 14.41 -0.90
CA VAL A 258 9.39 15.49 -1.68
C VAL A 258 9.23 16.71 -0.79
N TYR A 259 9.88 17.81 -1.14
CA TYR A 259 9.93 19.01 -0.31
C TYR A 259 10.26 20.26 -1.15
N PRO A 260 9.79 21.46 -0.76
CA PRO A 260 10.23 22.71 -1.36
C PRO A 260 11.67 23.04 -0.90
N ASP A 261 12.51 23.51 -1.81
CA ASP A 261 13.79 24.13 -1.46
C ASP A 261 13.62 25.58 -0.98
N ASN A 262 14.74 26.26 -0.71
CA ASN A 262 14.76 27.64 -0.21
C ASN A 262 14.15 28.65 -1.20
N MET A 263 14.00 28.30 -2.47
CA MET A 263 13.36 29.12 -3.50
C MET A 263 11.90 28.72 -3.73
N GLY A 264 11.37 27.77 -2.96
CA GLY A 264 10.02 27.24 -3.12
C GLY A 264 9.86 26.27 -4.30
N ILE A 265 10.96 25.82 -4.91
CA ILE A 265 10.92 24.82 -5.98
C ILE A 265 10.80 23.45 -5.35
N ILE A 266 9.82 22.66 -5.79
CA ILE A 266 9.58 21.33 -5.24
C ILE A 266 10.64 20.36 -5.77
N GLN A 267 11.39 19.78 -4.85
CA GLN A 267 12.38 18.74 -5.08
C GLN A 267 11.74 17.35 -4.92
N TYR A 268 12.09 16.43 -5.81
CA TYR A 268 11.71 15.01 -5.74
C TYR A 268 12.98 14.17 -5.73
N VAL A 269 13.42 13.78 -4.54
CA VAL A 269 14.71 13.13 -4.30
C VAL A 269 14.49 11.68 -3.93
N VAL A 270 15.17 10.77 -4.62
CA VAL A 270 15.04 9.34 -4.36
C VAL A 270 16.39 8.75 -4.00
N LYS A 271 16.42 8.04 -2.88
CA LYS A 271 17.59 7.34 -2.35
C LYS A 271 17.29 5.86 -2.35
N VAL A 272 18.15 5.10 -3.02
CA VAL A 272 18.02 3.65 -3.12
C VAL A 272 19.30 3.00 -2.59
N PRO A 273 19.23 2.08 -1.62
CA PRO A 273 20.42 1.44 -1.06
C PRO A 273 21.02 0.37 -1.98
N GLY A 274 20.23 -0.19 -2.91
CA GLY A 274 20.64 -1.28 -3.79
C GLY A 274 21.11 -0.82 -5.18
N TRP A 275 22.26 -1.34 -5.63
CA TRP A 275 22.80 -1.05 -6.97
C TRP A 275 21.83 -1.44 -8.10
N TRP A 276 21.13 -2.57 -7.96
CA TRP A 276 20.14 -3.01 -8.95
C TRP A 276 18.95 -2.05 -9.05
N THR A 277 18.47 -1.50 -7.93
CA THR A 277 17.39 -0.51 -7.92
C THR A 277 17.85 0.80 -8.57
N TRP A 278 19.10 1.20 -8.33
CA TRP A 278 19.73 2.33 -9.03
C TRP A 278 19.81 2.09 -10.53
N VAL A 279 20.24 0.91 -10.98
CA VAL A 279 20.28 0.52 -12.39
C VAL A 279 18.87 0.54 -13.02
N ALA A 280 17.88 -0.02 -12.31
CA ALA A 280 16.51 -0.08 -12.79
C ALA A 280 15.87 1.30 -12.99
N ARG A 281 16.26 2.28 -12.17
CA ARG A 281 15.86 3.69 -12.30
C ARG A 281 16.60 4.39 -13.44
N ASN A 282 17.90 4.14 -13.59
CA ASN A 282 18.78 4.78 -14.58
C ASN A 282 18.88 4.01 -15.91
N LYS A 283 17.85 3.22 -16.27
CA LYS A 283 17.85 2.37 -17.48
C LYS A 283 18.30 3.11 -18.75
N VAL A 284 17.91 4.38 -18.91
CA VAL A 284 18.30 5.22 -20.05
C VAL A 284 19.80 5.52 -20.05
N THR A 285 20.36 5.89 -18.90
CA THR A 285 21.78 6.24 -18.75
C THR A 285 22.68 5.03 -19.01
N ILE A 286 22.29 3.85 -18.54
CA ILE A 286 23.10 2.64 -18.70
C ILE A 286 23.09 2.14 -20.14
N VAL A 287 21.94 2.18 -20.82
CA VAL A 287 21.84 1.83 -22.24
C VAL A 287 22.72 2.79 -23.09
N LEU A 288 22.69 4.09 -22.80
CA LEU A 288 23.49 5.08 -23.53
C LEU A 288 25.00 4.98 -23.28
N VAL A 289 25.43 4.55 -22.09
CA VAL A 289 26.86 4.43 -21.77
C VAL A 289 27.43 3.08 -22.19
N THR A 290 26.66 1.99 -22.09
CA THR A 290 27.15 0.65 -22.39
C THR A 290 27.17 0.33 -23.89
N ILE A 291 26.21 0.85 -24.67
CA ILE A 291 26.16 0.60 -26.12
C ILE A 291 27.44 1.07 -26.84
N PRO A 292 27.97 2.30 -26.63
CA PRO A 292 29.21 2.74 -27.27
C PRO A 292 30.42 1.91 -26.88
N ILE A 293 30.51 1.47 -25.62
CA ILE A 293 31.61 0.63 -25.13
C ILE A 293 31.58 -0.73 -25.83
N PHE A 294 30.41 -1.37 -25.93
CA PHE A 294 30.26 -2.63 -26.64
C PHE A 294 30.56 -2.47 -28.14
N ILE A 295 30.09 -1.40 -28.78
CA ILE A 295 30.40 -1.11 -30.20
C ILE A 295 31.91 -0.96 -30.40
N CYS A 296 32.61 -0.19 -29.56
CA CYS A 296 34.07 -0.05 -29.61
C CYS A 296 34.80 -1.38 -29.45
N GLN A 297 34.40 -2.20 -28.47
CA GLN A 297 35.00 -3.53 -28.28
C GLN A 297 34.76 -4.44 -29.48
N MET A 298 33.56 -4.39 -30.07
CA MET A 298 33.24 -5.15 -31.28
C MET A 298 34.06 -4.68 -32.50
N MET A 299 34.29 -3.37 -32.66
CA MET A 299 35.13 -2.81 -33.71
C MET A 299 36.60 -3.23 -33.56
N ILE A 300 37.14 -3.23 -32.34
CA ILE A 300 38.51 -3.69 -32.06
C ILE A 300 38.64 -5.19 -32.35
N TYR A 301 37.65 -6.00 -31.96
CA TYR A 301 37.62 -7.43 -32.24
C TYR A 301 37.58 -7.73 -33.74
N GLN A 302 36.75 -7.01 -34.51
CA GLN A 302 36.71 -7.18 -35.97
C GLN A 302 38.02 -6.78 -36.65
N LYS A 303 38.65 -5.68 -36.21
CA LYS A 303 39.93 -5.20 -36.76
C LYS A 303 41.09 -6.16 -36.49
N THR A 304 41.12 -6.79 -35.31
CA THR A 304 42.13 -7.79 -34.97
C THR A 304 41.93 -9.11 -35.71
N ARG A 305 40.68 -9.48 -36.01
CA ARG A 305 40.35 -10.65 -36.84
C ARG A 305 40.76 -10.50 -38.30
N GLN A 306 40.66 -9.30 -38.89
CA GLN A 306 41.07 -9.06 -40.29
C GLN A 306 42.59 -9.04 -40.50
N ARG A 307 43.39 -8.94 -39.43
CA ARG A 307 44.87 -8.92 -39.49
C ARG A 307 45.51 -10.31 -39.28
N ARG A 308 44.72 -11.34 -39.05
CA ARG A 308 45.16 -12.74 -38.97
C ARG A 308 44.69 -13.49 -40.21
#